data_AF-A0A8J6QNH7-F1
#
_entry.id   AF-A0A8J6QNH7-F1
#
_cell.length_a   1.000
_cell.length_b   1.000
_cell.length_c   1.000
_cell.angle_alpha   90.00
_cell.angle_beta   90.00
_cell.angle_gamma   90.00
#
_symmetry.space_group_name_H-M   'P 1'
#
loop_
_entity.id
_entity.type
_entity.pdbx_description
1 polymer ?
#
loop_
_entity_poly.entity_id
_entity_poly.type
_entity_poly.pdbx_seq_one_letter_code
_entity_poly.pdbx_strand_id
1 'polypeptide(L)'
;MSKQEIGLENLLEATGRSFEAAQHDLGLPVGMQTRMMFEDAELEIKVQGVGVDGRGRLNMSPVSLAGLAGNELMAGALSTIRVHYVAARPDVPPAASSRTREEILAEVAERKDIRKLREILGDMTYQVTFQPEVKAWTVRVADNKDRTVRILAINDNNP
;
A
#
# COMPACT_ATOMS: atom_id res chain seq x y z
N MET A 1 9.21 0.50 -43.95
CA MET A 1 8.21 0.31 -42.87
C MET A 1 8.46 1.39 -41.83
N SER A 2 7.42 2.07 -41.34
CA SER A 2 7.56 3.24 -40.45
C SER A 2 8.14 2.82 -39.09
N LYS A 3 9.18 3.50 -38.61
CA LYS A 3 9.62 3.39 -37.20
C LYS A 3 8.42 3.81 -36.34
N GLN A 4 7.92 2.89 -35.51
CA GLN A 4 6.85 3.21 -34.57
C GLN A 4 7.45 3.96 -33.39
N GLU A 5 7.34 5.28 -33.40
CA GLU A 5 7.61 6.09 -32.23
C GLU A 5 6.45 5.94 -31.23
N ILE A 6 6.78 5.57 -30.00
CA ILE A 6 5.83 5.44 -28.90
C ILE A 6 6.11 6.56 -27.89
N GLY A 7 5.05 7.25 -27.47
CA GLY A 7 5.12 8.18 -26.35
C GLY A 7 5.28 7.43 -25.04
N LEU A 8 6.32 7.75 -24.26
CA LEU A 8 6.64 7.04 -23.02
C LEU A 8 5.48 7.05 -22.02
N GLU A 9 4.83 8.20 -21.85
CA GLU A 9 3.69 8.35 -20.94
C GLU A 9 2.52 7.41 -21.27
N ASN A 10 2.19 7.24 -22.55
CA ASN A 10 1.10 6.37 -22.99
C ASN A 10 1.44 4.91 -22.72
N LEU A 11 2.71 4.55 -22.89
CA LEU A 11 3.19 3.21 -22.56
C LEU A 11 3.11 2.97 -21.05
N LEU A 12 3.57 3.91 -20.23
CA LEU A 12 3.52 3.83 -18.77
C LEU A 12 2.08 3.72 -18.25
N GLU A 13 1.15 4.47 -18.83
CA GLU A 13 -0.27 4.42 -18.47
C GLU A 13 -0.90 3.08 -18.86
N ALA A 14 -0.62 2.57 -20.06
CA ALA A 14 -1.13 1.28 -20.52
C ALA A 14 -0.60 0.11 -19.68
N THR A 15 0.69 0.14 -19.37
CA THR A 15 1.37 -0.89 -18.54
C THR A 15 0.91 -0.84 -17.09
N GLY A 16 0.71 0.35 -16.52
CA GLY A 16 0.10 0.53 -15.20
C GLY A 16 -1.30 -0.08 -15.12
N ARG A 17 -2.17 0.22 -16.11
CA ARG A 17 -3.51 -0.40 -16.19
C ARG A 17 -3.46 -1.92 -16.36
N SER A 18 -2.52 -2.44 -17.16
CA SER A 18 -2.34 -3.88 -17.34
C SER A 18 -1.92 -4.56 -16.04
N PHE A 19 -1.09 -3.91 -15.24
CA PHE A 19 -0.65 -4.42 -13.95
C PHE A 19 -1.77 -4.40 -12.90
N GLU A 20 -2.58 -3.35 -12.89
CA GLU A 20 -3.79 -3.26 -12.06
C GLU A 20 -4.80 -4.37 -12.41
N ALA A 21 -5.05 -4.59 -13.70
CA ALA A 21 -5.93 -5.66 -14.16
C ALA A 21 -5.41 -7.06 -13.77
N ALA A 22 -4.11 -7.32 -13.93
CA ALA A 22 -3.50 -8.59 -13.53
C ALA A 22 -3.64 -8.86 -12.01
N GLN A 23 -3.58 -7.81 -11.19
CA GLN A 23 -3.81 -7.92 -9.75
C GLN A 23 -5.27 -8.20 -9.41
N HIS A 24 -6.21 -7.60 -10.16
CA HIS A 24 -7.64 -7.86 -10.01
C HIS A 24 -7.99 -9.31 -10.39
N ASP A 25 -7.41 -9.83 -11.47
CA ASP A 25 -7.66 -11.20 -11.96
C ASP A 25 -7.08 -12.30 -11.05
N LEU A 26 -6.10 -11.98 -10.20
CA LEU A 26 -5.59 -12.89 -9.18
C LEU A 26 -6.61 -13.22 -8.08
N GLY A 27 -7.80 -12.60 -8.10
CA GLY A 27 -8.92 -12.97 -7.22
C GLY A 27 -8.64 -12.68 -5.75
N LEU A 28 -7.84 -11.66 -5.46
CA LEU A 28 -7.52 -11.26 -4.10
C LEU A 28 -8.81 -10.83 -3.38
N PRO A 29 -9.22 -11.50 -2.29
CA PRO A 29 -10.44 -11.16 -1.58
C PRO A 29 -10.38 -9.73 -1.04
N VAL A 30 -11.52 -9.04 -1.06
CA VAL A 30 -11.71 -7.70 -0.49
C VAL A 30 -11.23 -7.72 0.97
N GLY A 31 -10.08 -7.11 1.26
CA GLY A 31 -9.47 -7.08 2.59
C GLY A 31 -8.19 -7.91 2.77
N MET A 32 -7.69 -8.60 1.73
CA MET A 32 -6.34 -9.16 1.77
C MET A 32 -5.32 -8.01 1.83
N GLN A 33 -4.46 -8.02 2.85
CA GLN A 33 -3.51 -6.93 3.11
C GLN A 33 -2.70 -6.63 1.85
N THR A 34 -2.59 -5.34 1.51
CA THR A 34 -1.72 -4.79 0.45
C THR A 34 -0.27 -5.27 0.57
N ARG A 35 0.12 -5.85 1.72
CA ARG A 35 1.39 -6.55 1.95
C ARG A 35 1.60 -7.81 1.09
N MET A 36 0.57 -8.32 0.42
CA MET A 36 0.66 -9.41 -0.58
C MET A 36 0.39 -8.94 -2.02
N MET A 37 0.00 -7.68 -2.23
CA MET A 37 0.04 -7.08 -3.57
C MET A 37 1.51 -6.91 -3.93
N PHE A 38 1.90 -7.28 -5.15
CA PHE A 38 3.28 -7.22 -5.66
C PHE A 38 4.04 -6.01 -5.07
N GLU A 39 4.98 -6.29 -4.18
CA GLU A 39 5.77 -5.28 -3.46
C GLU A 39 6.58 -4.42 -4.44
N ASP A 40 6.96 -5.01 -5.58
CA ASP A 40 7.66 -4.37 -6.68
C ASP A 40 7.29 -5.07 -7.99
N ALA A 41 7.14 -4.31 -9.08
CA ALA A 41 7.10 -4.84 -10.43
C ALA A 41 8.02 -4.01 -11.32
N GLU A 42 8.90 -4.70 -12.05
CA GLU A 42 9.86 -4.08 -12.94
C GLU A 42 9.47 -4.31 -14.41
N LEU A 43 9.45 -3.23 -15.19
CA LEU A 43 9.35 -3.26 -16.65
C LEU A 43 10.66 -2.73 -17.24
N GLU A 44 11.38 -3.61 -17.95
CA GLU A 44 12.58 -3.26 -18.71
C GLU A 44 12.29 -3.26 -20.21
N ILE A 45 12.60 -2.15 -20.88
CA ILE A 45 12.40 -1.99 -22.33
C ILE A 45 13.70 -1.52 -22.98
N LYS A 46 14.10 -2.21 -24.05
CA LYS A 46 15.22 -1.79 -24.91
C LYS A 46 14.71 -0.89 -26.03
N VAL A 47 15.28 0.30 -26.15
CA VAL A 47 14.88 1.30 -27.13
C VAL A 47 16.08 1.76 -27.96
N GLN A 48 15.83 2.05 -29.24
CA GLN A 48 16.76 2.68 -30.15
C GLN A 48 16.57 4.19 -30.07
N GLY A 49 17.31 4.81 -29.15
CA GLY A 49 17.25 6.25 -28.88
C GLY A 49 16.00 6.70 -28.11
N VAL A 50 16.16 7.84 -27.44
CA VAL A 50 15.10 8.59 -26.76
C VAL A 50 15.16 10.01 -27.29
N GLY A 51 14.02 10.53 -27.74
CA GLY A 51 13.89 11.90 -28.21
C GLY A 51 12.85 12.67 -27.41
N VAL A 52 12.74 13.95 -27.73
CA VAL A 52 11.71 14.83 -27.19
C VAL A 52 10.98 15.44 -28.38
N ASP A 53 9.65 15.35 -28.38
CA ASP A 53 8.83 15.94 -29.44
C ASP A 53 8.74 17.47 -29.30
N GLY A 54 8.11 18.12 -30.28
CA GLY A 54 7.90 19.58 -30.27
C GLY A 54 7.01 20.11 -29.13
N ARG A 55 6.44 19.22 -28.30
CA ARG A 55 5.64 19.54 -27.11
C ARG A 55 6.35 19.19 -25.81
N GLY A 56 7.62 18.79 -25.87
CA GLY A 56 8.41 18.42 -24.69
C GLY A 56 8.14 17.00 -24.18
N ARG A 57 7.41 16.16 -24.92
CA ARG A 57 7.08 14.79 -24.50
C ARG A 57 8.15 13.81 -24.97
N LEU A 58 8.46 12.84 -24.14
CA LEU A 58 9.46 11.81 -24.46
C LEU A 58 8.89 10.81 -25.49
N ASN A 59 9.57 10.69 -26.62
CA ASN A 59 9.32 9.65 -27.62
C ASN A 59 10.48 8.66 -27.66
N MET A 60 10.17 7.41 -27.97
CA MET A 60 11.15 6.33 -28.05
C MET A 60 10.76 5.33 -29.13
N SER A 61 11.76 4.63 -29.67
CA SER A 61 11.55 3.56 -30.64
C SER A 61 11.94 2.23 -30.00
N PRO A 62 11.00 1.38 -29.56
CA PRO A 62 11.31 0.07 -29.00
C PRO A 62 12.03 -0.82 -30.03
N VAL A 63 12.98 -1.61 -29.56
CA VAL A 63 13.67 -2.58 -30.43
C VAL A 63 12.82 -3.83 -30.53
N SER A 64 12.41 -4.18 -31.76
CA SER A 64 11.73 -5.44 -32.04
C SER A 64 12.74 -6.53 -32.40
N LEU A 65 12.37 -7.81 -32.16
CA LEU A 65 13.16 -8.97 -32.59
C LEU A 65 13.39 -9.00 -34.11
N ALA A 66 12.43 -8.50 -34.89
CA ALA A 66 12.56 -8.35 -36.34
C ALA A 66 13.61 -7.29 -36.72
N GLY A 67 13.71 -6.19 -35.95
CA GLY A 67 14.73 -5.16 -36.11
C GLY A 67 16.13 -5.59 -35.67
N LEU A 68 16.23 -6.62 -34.81
CA LEU A 68 17.49 -7.23 -34.38
C LEU A 68 18.14 -8.13 -35.45
N ALA A 69 17.32 -8.74 -36.32
CA ALA A 69 17.79 -9.60 -37.40
C ALA A 69 18.28 -8.80 -38.64
N GLY A 70 17.88 -7.54 -38.75
CA GLY A 70 18.37 -6.61 -39.76
C GLY A 70 19.61 -5.87 -39.28
N ASN A 71 20.61 -5.72 -40.13
CA ASN A 71 21.90 -5.07 -39.85
C ASN A 71 21.80 -3.53 -39.57
N GLU A 72 20.63 -3.03 -39.16
CA GLU A 72 20.33 -1.59 -38.96
C GLU A 72 20.46 -1.11 -37.50
N LEU A 73 20.82 -1.99 -36.56
CA LEU A 73 21.09 -1.58 -35.19
C LEU A 73 22.53 -1.05 -35.05
N MET A 74 22.66 0.27 -35.08
CA MET A 74 23.84 0.94 -34.53
C MET A 74 23.92 0.61 -33.03
N ALA A 75 24.81 -0.31 -32.66
CA ALA A 75 24.98 -0.80 -31.29
C ALA A 75 25.24 0.31 -30.25
N GLY A 76 25.73 1.48 -30.70
CA GLY A 76 26.00 2.65 -29.86
C GLY A 76 24.77 3.50 -29.47
N ALA A 77 23.56 3.17 -29.92
CA ALA A 77 22.34 3.96 -29.68
C ALA A 77 21.22 3.16 -28.98
N LEU A 78 21.58 2.10 -28.25
CA LEU A 78 20.67 1.29 -27.45
C LEU A 78 20.57 1.86 -26.04
N SER A 79 19.38 2.29 -25.66
CA SER A 79 19.05 2.71 -24.30
C SER A 79 18.13 1.68 -23.64
N THR A 80 18.24 1.57 -22.31
CA THR A 80 17.35 0.72 -21.51
C THR A 80 16.50 1.64 -20.64
N ILE A 81 15.18 1.46 -20.69
CA ILE A 81 14.24 2.12 -19.80
C ILE A 81 13.76 1.08 -18.81
N ARG A 82 14.03 1.34 -17.52
CA ARG A 82 13.57 0.52 -16.41
C ARG A 82 12.53 1.31 -15.62
N VAL A 83 11.37 0.70 -15.40
CA VAL A 83 10.24 1.27 -14.67
C VAL A 83 9.93 0.37 -13.50
N HIS A 84 9.92 0.95 -12.30
CA HIS A 84 9.53 0.26 -11.07
C HIS A 84 8.14 0.72 -10.67
N TYR A 85 7.17 -0.20 -10.62
CA TYR A 85 5.83 0.04 -10.10
C TYR A 85 5.82 -0.32 -8.63
N VAL A 86 5.72 0.70 -7.78
CA VAL A 86 5.59 0.54 -6.33
C VAL A 86 4.13 0.73 -5.95
N ALA A 87 3.57 -0.22 -5.20
CA ALA A 87 2.21 -0.11 -4.68
C ALA A 87 2.13 1.02 -3.63
N ALA A 88 1.69 2.20 -4.06
CA ALA A 88 1.28 3.26 -3.14
C ALA A 88 -0.15 2.95 -2.67
N ARG A 89 -0.33 2.81 -1.36
CA ARG A 89 -1.64 2.66 -0.73
C ARG A 89 -2.55 3.83 -1.20
N PRO A 90 -3.75 3.59 -1.75
CA PRO A 90 -4.72 4.66 -1.88
C PRO A 90 -5.03 5.19 -0.47
N ASP A 91 -5.09 6.50 -0.27
CA ASP A 91 -5.62 7.12 0.95
C ASP A 91 -7.12 6.77 1.07
N VAL A 92 -7.42 5.52 1.46
CA VAL A 92 -8.73 5.16 1.95
C VAL A 92 -8.87 5.88 3.28
N PRO A 93 -9.88 6.76 3.46
CA PRO A 93 -10.11 7.41 4.74
C PRO A 93 -10.13 6.32 5.82
N PRO A 94 -9.35 6.47 6.91
CA PRO A 94 -9.33 5.46 7.96
C PRO A 94 -10.77 5.18 8.37
N ALA A 95 -11.13 3.90 8.40
CA ALA A 95 -12.48 3.48 8.79
C ALA A 95 -12.86 4.22 10.09
N ALA A 96 -14.04 4.85 10.12
CA ALA A 96 -14.50 5.49 11.35
C ALA A 96 -14.85 4.41 12.38
N SER A 97 -14.62 4.70 13.67
CA SER A 97 -15.11 3.82 14.73
C SER A 97 -16.63 3.94 14.86
N SER A 98 -17.30 2.81 15.10
CA SER A 98 -18.72 2.73 15.43
C SER A 98 -19.01 3.16 16.86
N ARG A 99 -18.02 3.00 17.76
CA ARG A 99 -18.09 3.38 19.17
C ARG A 99 -17.22 4.59 19.47
N THR A 100 -17.47 5.21 20.61
CA THR A 100 -16.71 6.34 21.15
C THR A 100 -15.62 5.89 22.11
N ARG A 101 -14.63 6.75 22.36
CA ARG A 101 -13.56 6.45 23.32
C ARG A 101 -14.11 6.23 24.74
N GLU A 102 -15.13 7.00 25.10
CA GLU A 102 -15.77 7.00 26.42
C GLU A 102 -16.50 5.68 26.69
N GLU A 103 -17.21 5.15 25.69
CA GLU A 103 -17.86 3.84 25.77
C GLU A 103 -16.85 2.71 26.00
N ILE A 104 -15.73 2.72 25.26
CA ILE A 104 -14.66 1.74 25.41
C ILE A 104 -13.99 1.84 26.78
N LEU A 105 -13.78 3.05 27.28
CA LEU A 105 -13.24 3.27 28.63
C LEU A 105 -14.17 2.71 29.70
N ALA A 106 -15.47 2.96 29.59
CA ALA A 106 -16.47 2.45 30.53
C ALA A 106 -16.50 0.91 30.49
N GLU A 107 -16.55 0.30 29.30
CA GLU A 107 -16.51 -1.15 29.11
C GLU A 107 -15.27 -1.76 29.81
N VAL A 108 -14.09 -1.21 29.56
CA VAL A 108 -12.84 -1.69 30.16
C VAL A 108 -12.80 -1.50 31.67
N ALA A 109 -13.28 -0.35 32.16
CA ALA A 109 -13.29 -0.04 33.59
C ALA A 109 -14.20 -0.99 34.38
N GLU A 110 -15.22 -1.57 33.76
CA GLU A 110 -16.15 -2.51 34.38
C GLU A 110 -15.69 -3.98 34.29
N ARG A 111 -14.62 -4.30 33.54
CA ARG A 111 -14.15 -5.68 33.44
C ARG A 111 -13.70 -6.20 34.80
N LYS A 112 -14.08 -7.45 35.11
CA LYS A 112 -13.82 -8.10 36.40
C LYS A 112 -12.32 -8.16 36.73
N ASP A 113 -11.47 -8.40 35.73
CA ASP A 113 -10.01 -8.43 35.88
C ASP A 113 -9.45 -7.03 36.17
N ILE A 114 -9.92 -6.00 35.47
CA ILE A 114 -9.47 -4.62 35.67
C ILE A 114 -9.89 -4.07 37.05
N ARG A 115 -11.12 -4.36 37.51
CA ARG A 115 -11.56 -3.97 38.86
C ARG A 115 -10.69 -4.58 39.96
N LYS A 116 -10.41 -5.89 39.86
CA LYS A 116 -9.50 -6.57 40.80
C LYS A 116 -8.10 -5.98 40.79
N LEU A 117 -7.56 -5.69 39.60
CA LEU A 117 -6.25 -5.07 39.51
C LEU A 117 -6.24 -3.67 40.14
N ARG A 118 -7.34 -2.91 40.05
CA ARG A 118 -7.48 -1.57 40.66
C ARG A 118 -7.53 -1.65 42.18
N GLU A 119 -8.22 -2.63 42.73
CA GLU A 119 -8.24 -2.89 44.18
C GLU A 119 -6.83 -3.20 44.73
N ILE A 120 -5.99 -3.88 43.95
CA ILE A 120 -4.63 -4.29 44.37
C ILE A 120 -3.60 -3.17 44.16
N LEU A 121 -3.65 -2.50 43.01
CA LEU A 121 -2.60 -1.59 42.54
C LEU A 121 -2.96 -0.11 42.74
N GLY A 122 -4.19 0.19 43.13
CA GLY A 122 -4.70 1.55 43.30
C GLY A 122 -5.11 2.18 41.96
N ASP A 123 -4.90 3.49 41.85
CA ASP A 123 -5.30 4.26 40.68
C ASP A 123 -4.66 3.75 39.39
N MET A 124 -5.46 3.79 38.32
CA MET A 124 -5.09 3.29 37.00
C MET A 124 -5.24 4.35 35.93
N THR A 125 -4.32 4.33 34.98
CA THR A 125 -4.34 5.17 33.78
C THR A 125 -4.73 4.33 32.57
N TYR A 126 -5.55 4.89 31.69
CA TYR A 126 -6.06 4.23 30.49
C TYR A 126 -5.65 5.01 29.24
N GLN A 127 -4.95 4.34 28.33
CA GLN A 127 -4.64 4.85 26.99
C GLN A 127 -5.43 4.05 25.98
N VAL A 128 -6.26 4.76 25.20
CA VAL A 128 -7.21 4.16 24.27
C VAL A 128 -6.89 4.65 22.87
N THR A 129 -6.69 3.71 21.96
CA THR A 129 -6.33 4.01 20.57
C THR A 129 -7.15 3.13 19.66
N PHE A 130 -7.85 3.74 18.70
CA PHE A 130 -8.55 3.01 17.66
C PHE A 130 -7.58 2.65 16.53
N GLN A 131 -7.64 1.40 16.08
CA GLN A 131 -6.87 0.89 14.95
C GLN A 131 -7.81 0.65 13.77
N PRO A 132 -7.89 1.59 12.80
CA PRO A 132 -8.82 1.49 11.68
C PRO A 132 -8.55 0.28 10.77
N GLU A 133 -7.29 -0.12 10.65
CA GLU A 133 -6.81 -1.26 9.84
C GLU A 133 -7.48 -2.59 10.25
N VAL A 134 -7.77 -2.76 11.54
CA VAL A 134 -8.31 -4.01 12.11
C VAL A 134 -9.68 -3.80 12.76
N LYS A 135 -10.27 -2.60 12.62
CA LYS A 135 -11.53 -2.18 13.25
C LYS A 135 -11.61 -2.59 14.73
N ALA A 136 -10.55 -2.28 15.48
CA ALA A 136 -10.44 -2.63 16.89
C ALA A 136 -9.84 -1.52 17.72
N TRP A 137 -10.27 -1.44 18.97
CA TRP A 137 -9.71 -0.58 19.99
C TRP A 137 -8.62 -1.31 20.76
N THR A 138 -7.49 -0.65 20.96
CA THR A 138 -6.47 -1.08 21.91
C THR A 138 -6.53 -0.22 23.15
N VAL A 139 -6.65 -0.87 24.29
CA VAL A 139 -6.65 -0.23 25.60
C VAL A 139 -5.46 -0.72 26.41
N ARG A 140 -4.50 0.18 26.63
CA ARG A 140 -3.40 -0.03 27.58
C ARG A 140 -3.86 0.47 28.94
N VAL A 141 -3.78 -0.40 29.93
CA VAL A 141 -4.04 -0.10 31.34
C VAL A 141 -2.69 -0.08 32.05
N ALA A 142 -2.40 1.01 32.74
CA ALA A 142 -1.18 1.21 33.51
C ALA A 142 -1.47 1.54 34.97
N ASP A 143 -0.58 1.14 35.87
CA ASP A 143 -0.65 1.52 37.29
C ASP A 143 -0.13 2.95 37.52
N ASN A 144 -0.14 3.39 38.78
CA ASN A 144 0.37 4.70 39.20
C ASN A 144 1.89 4.91 38.99
N LYS A 145 2.64 3.86 38.62
CA LYS A 145 4.06 3.91 38.24
C LYS A 145 4.24 3.85 36.73
N ASP A 146 3.16 4.02 35.96
CA ASP A 146 3.09 3.89 34.50
C ASP A 146 3.56 2.52 33.97
N ARG A 147 3.49 1.48 34.82
CA ARG A 147 3.77 0.11 34.39
C ARG A 147 2.53 -0.45 33.73
N THR A 148 2.70 -1.04 32.54
CA THR A 148 1.59 -1.69 31.84
C THR A 148 1.18 -2.95 32.58
N VAL A 149 -0.06 -2.99 33.03
CA VAL A 149 -0.64 -4.15 33.73
C VAL A 149 -1.54 -4.97 32.80
N ARG A 150 -2.10 -4.34 31.76
CA ARG A 150 -2.96 -5.00 30.79
C ARG A 150 -2.95 -4.29 29.45
N ILE A 151 -3.05 -5.06 28.39
CA ILE A 151 -3.39 -4.58 27.05
C ILE A 151 -4.62 -5.38 26.60
N LEU A 152 -5.65 -4.68 26.15
CA LEU A 152 -6.89 -5.27 25.67
C LEU A 152 -7.11 -4.85 24.21
N ALA A 153 -7.47 -5.81 23.37
CA ALA A 153 -8.00 -5.57 22.04
C ALA A 153 -9.52 -5.79 22.07
N ILE A 154 -10.29 -4.81 21.63
CA ILE A 154 -11.76 -4.82 21.64
C ILE A 154 -12.23 -4.56 20.22
N ASN A 155 -12.87 -5.57 19.62
CA ASN A 155 -13.40 -5.44 18.26
C ASN A 155 -14.55 -4.42 18.24
N ASP A 156 -14.53 -3.51 17.28
CA ASP A 156 -15.51 -2.43 17.13
C ASP A 156 -16.86 -2.90 16.54
N ASN A 157 -16.90 -4.11 15.98
CA ASN A 157 -18.11 -4.66 15.38
C ASN A 157 -18.98 -5.46 16.35
N ASN A 158 -18.58 -5.61 17.63
CA ASN A 158 -19.35 -6.37 18.63
C ASN A 158 -20.01 -5.39 19.63
N PRO A 159 -21.34 -5.28 19.66
CA PRO A 159 -22.06 -4.59 20.73
C PRO A 159 -21.98 -5.35 22.06
#